data_AF-A0AAU8RH31-F1
#
_entry.id   AF-A0AAU8RH31-F1
#
_cell.length_a   1.000
_cell.length_b   1.000
_cell.length_c   1.000
_cell.angle_alpha   90.00
_cell.angle_beta   90.00
_cell.angle_gamma   90.00
#
_symmetry.space_group_name_H-M   'P 1'
#
loop_
_entity.id
_entity.type
_entity.pdbx_description
1 polymer ?
#
loop_
_entity_poly.entity_id
_entity_poly.type
_entity_poly.pdbx_seq_one_letter_code
_entity_poly.pdbx_strand_id
1 'polypeptide(L)'
;MGKLTINSVSDSNVSYEGVTTEMDEFIPLVSLRDPQKYNTKNDELLMDMDENGNPIFVDLLSETVDSQVNEAIQAIITKLEKPIIPFTVKKGGPDFTFGKGDDDGYISLELSLEKDKYVEVEGATASIKLKDDTNYSDKVLVKWEDNIDVEIDITTKKSIEFYIRFLANDDKDRFEGDYENLFCGCFKVIFIAYYKDVFTLEEVDLLFKENKSAKEFNKKGDFAGNGYCINTADRGLGAILKDTDNFYKEPNYIKLGGNGVRLESGSIRAAIIAKLGYIKSYIEIRTNNYNTFDKPTKLNSSLSKKILEEINERKGYHLYYFSMHGDYHVMLLLINYTDPKEPTFRILDQGYVDSGSNSRFIEFAKMDSVFLIIAEAFWESKNKHAKNILLWRIQRK
;
A
#
# COMPACT_ATOMS: atom_id res chain seq x y z
N MET A 1 44.26 10.01 -8.80
CA MET A 1 42.79 10.22 -8.84
C MET A 1 42.45 10.73 -10.22
N GLY A 2 41.91 9.85 -11.05
CA GLY A 2 41.51 10.20 -12.42
C GLY A 2 40.16 10.90 -12.41
N LYS A 3 40.06 12.01 -13.14
CA LYS A 3 38.79 12.56 -13.58
C LYS A 3 38.99 12.93 -15.05
N LEU A 4 38.29 12.20 -15.91
CA LEU A 4 38.27 12.41 -17.35
C LEU A 4 37.73 13.81 -17.65
N THR A 5 38.50 14.53 -18.46
CA THR A 5 38.08 15.71 -19.21
C THR A 5 37.68 15.22 -20.59
N ILE A 6 36.47 15.53 -21.06
CA ILE A 6 36.18 15.50 -22.50
C ILE A 6 36.00 16.95 -22.94
N ASN A 7 36.97 17.40 -23.73
CA ASN A 7 36.99 18.71 -24.34
C ASN A 7 36.02 18.71 -25.53
N SER A 8 35.18 19.75 -25.61
CA SER A 8 34.56 20.18 -26.85
C SER A 8 35.62 20.64 -27.86
N VAL A 9 35.37 20.37 -29.14
CA VAL A 9 35.61 21.17 -30.36
C VAL A 9 36.12 20.29 -31.50
N SER A 10 35.33 20.18 -32.57
CA SER A 10 35.83 20.42 -33.93
C SER A 10 34.66 20.77 -34.86
N ASP A 11 34.70 22.01 -35.36
CA ASP A 11 34.13 22.35 -36.65
C ASP A 11 34.73 21.42 -37.71
N SER A 12 33.87 20.62 -38.34
CA SER A 12 34.12 20.12 -39.68
C SER A 12 32.78 20.10 -40.40
N ASN A 13 32.65 20.98 -41.40
CA ASN A 13 31.70 20.83 -42.49
C ASN A 13 31.78 19.39 -43.01
N VAL A 14 30.79 18.58 -42.65
CA VAL A 14 30.45 17.37 -43.37
C VAL A 14 29.07 17.62 -43.94
N SER A 15 29.03 18.05 -45.21
CA SER A 15 27.82 17.97 -46.01
C SER A 15 27.51 16.49 -46.22
N TYR A 16 26.58 15.96 -45.44
CA TYR A 16 25.96 14.68 -45.73
C TYR A 16 24.89 14.91 -46.79
N GLU A 17 25.22 14.56 -48.04
CA GLU A 17 24.20 14.14 -49.00
C GLU A 17 23.85 12.69 -48.66
N GLY A 18 22.75 12.53 -47.93
CA GLY A 18 22.13 11.26 -47.60
C GLY A 18 20.65 11.50 -47.37
N VAL A 19 19.85 11.27 -48.42
CA VAL A 19 18.39 11.33 -48.38
C VAL A 19 17.87 10.10 -47.64
N THR A 20 17.29 10.31 -46.47
CA THR A 20 15.99 9.76 -46.04
C THR A 20 15.47 10.72 -44.99
N THR A 21 14.67 11.67 -45.42
CA THR A 21 14.07 12.65 -44.53
C THR A 21 12.85 12.00 -43.86
N GLU A 22 12.86 11.85 -42.53
CA GLU A 22 11.69 11.60 -41.65
C GLU A 22 10.65 12.76 -41.75
N MET A 23 10.59 13.44 -42.90
CA MET A 23 10.01 14.78 -43.07
C MET A 23 8.50 14.84 -42.90
N ASP A 24 7.84 13.69 -42.90
CA ASP A 24 6.39 13.56 -42.94
C ASP A 24 5.89 12.40 -42.03
N GLU A 25 6.48 12.20 -40.85
CA GLU A 25 6.07 11.14 -39.92
C GLU A 25 5.51 11.65 -38.59
N PHE A 26 4.52 10.92 -38.07
CA PHE A 26 3.99 11.10 -36.73
C PHE A 26 4.95 10.55 -35.66
N ILE A 27 5.81 11.43 -35.12
CA ILE A 27 6.78 11.11 -34.05
C ILE A 27 6.35 11.78 -32.71
N PRO A 28 5.49 11.14 -31.90
CA PRO A 28 5.05 11.65 -30.60
C PRO A 28 6.08 11.45 -29.49
N LEU A 29 5.93 12.23 -28.42
CA LEU A 29 6.35 11.89 -27.07
C LEU A 29 5.16 12.00 -26.11
N VAL A 30 4.90 10.96 -25.33
CA VAL A 30 3.83 10.97 -24.33
C VAL A 30 4.40 11.44 -22.98
N SER A 31 3.82 12.50 -22.44
CA SER A 31 4.23 13.08 -21.14
C SER A 31 3.10 13.05 -20.12
N LEU A 32 3.42 12.83 -18.85
CA LEU A 32 2.44 12.92 -17.76
C LEU A 32 1.90 14.35 -17.61
N ARG A 33 0.57 14.48 -17.49
CA ARG A 33 -0.10 15.77 -17.28
C ARG A 33 -0.21 16.08 -15.79
N ASP A 34 0.03 17.33 -15.41
CA ASP A 34 0.04 17.81 -14.02
C ASP A 34 0.84 16.91 -13.05
N PRO A 35 2.14 16.67 -13.33
CA PRO A 35 2.94 15.71 -12.60
C PRO A 35 2.99 15.93 -11.08
N GLN A 36 2.86 17.18 -10.62
CA GLN A 36 2.83 17.55 -9.21
C GLN A 36 1.65 16.95 -8.42
N LYS A 37 0.59 16.48 -9.08
CA LYS A 37 -0.54 15.81 -8.42
C LYS A 37 -0.24 14.36 -8.04
N TYR A 38 0.85 13.79 -8.55
CA TYR A 38 1.21 12.39 -8.35
C TYR A 38 2.31 12.26 -7.29
N ASN A 39 1.86 11.93 -6.07
CA ASN A 39 2.64 11.50 -4.90
C ASN A 39 4.08 12.05 -4.85
N THR A 40 4.22 13.35 -4.68
CA THR A 40 5.51 14.03 -4.69
C THR A 40 6.24 13.87 -3.35
N LYS A 41 7.58 13.76 -3.39
CA LYS A 41 8.43 13.96 -2.21
C LYS A 41 9.19 15.25 -2.43
N ASN A 42 8.96 16.25 -1.59
CA ASN A 42 9.52 17.60 -1.74
C ASN A 42 9.17 18.28 -3.08
N ASP A 43 7.90 18.18 -3.51
CA ASP A 43 7.39 18.80 -4.75
C ASP A 43 7.98 18.25 -6.07
N GLU A 44 8.79 17.18 -6.01
CA GLU A 44 9.31 16.45 -7.17
C GLU A 44 8.56 15.13 -7.38
N LEU A 45 8.30 14.79 -8.65
CA LEU A 45 7.80 13.48 -9.07
C LEU A 45 8.72 12.37 -8.59
N LEU A 46 8.14 11.26 -8.14
CA LEU A 46 8.93 10.05 -7.86
C LEU A 46 9.49 9.50 -9.17
N MET A 47 10.80 9.27 -9.21
CA MET A 47 11.46 8.53 -10.29
C MET A 47 11.56 7.06 -9.91
N ASP A 48 11.58 6.19 -10.92
CA ASP A 48 11.99 4.80 -10.74
C ASP A 48 13.49 4.75 -10.44
N MET A 49 13.87 4.01 -9.41
CA MET A 49 15.24 3.97 -8.89
C MET A 49 15.77 2.53 -8.88
N ASP A 50 17.05 2.36 -9.21
CA ASP A 50 17.75 1.09 -9.08
C ASP A 50 18.03 0.76 -7.59
N GLU A 51 18.58 -0.43 -7.34
CA GLU A 51 18.93 -0.88 -5.97
C GLU A 51 19.96 0.02 -5.26
N ASN A 52 20.70 0.83 -6.02
CA ASN A 52 21.69 1.77 -5.52
C ASN A 52 21.13 3.19 -5.34
N GLY A 53 19.85 3.42 -5.68
CA GLY A 53 19.20 4.72 -5.60
C GLY A 53 19.46 5.64 -6.79
N ASN A 54 19.92 5.13 -7.93
CA ASN A 54 20.07 5.91 -9.17
C ASN A 54 18.80 5.85 -10.01
N PRO A 55 18.42 6.93 -10.72
CA PRO A 55 17.28 6.90 -11.63
C PRO A 55 17.45 5.87 -12.75
N ILE A 56 16.38 5.16 -13.06
CA ILE A 56 16.31 4.23 -14.19
C ILE A 56 15.87 5.00 -15.43
N PHE A 57 16.58 4.78 -16.54
CA PHE A 57 16.33 5.43 -17.83
C PHE A 57 15.79 4.45 -18.86
N VAL A 58 15.10 4.99 -19.86
CA VAL A 58 14.59 4.29 -21.04
C VAL A 58 14.93 5.09 -22.29
N ASP A 59 15.26 4.36 -23.36
CA ASP A 59 15.45 4.93 -24.68
C ASP A 59 14.10 4.91 -25.41
N LEU A 60 13.59 6.10 -25.70
CA LEU A 60 12.39 6.34 -26.49
C LEU A 60 12.80 6.76 -27.89
N LEU A 61 11.95 6.47 -28.87
CA LEU A 61 12.15 6.82 -30.28
C LEU A 61 13.48 6.27 -30.83
N SER A 62 13.95 5.14 -30.30
CA SER A 62 15.25 4.54 -30.62
C SER A 62 15.39 4.13 -32.09
N GLU A 63 14.25 3.95 -32.75
CA GLU A 63 14.10 3.60 -34.16
C GLU A 63 14.32 4.81 -35.07
N THR A 64 14.18 6.04 -34.54
CA THR A 64 14.41 7.28 -35.28
C THR A 64 15.89 7.60 -35.40
N VAL A 65 16.27 8.32 -36.45
CA VAL A 65 17.66 8.72 -36.71
C VAL A 65 18.03 9.96 -35.89
N ASP A 66 17.15 10.96 -35.85
CA ASP A 66 17.45 12.29 -35.30
C ASP A 66 16.64 12.65 -34.05
N SER A 67 15.73 11.78 -33.61
CA SER A 67 14.73 12.09 -32.56
C SER A 67 14.83 11.20 -31.31
N GLN A 68 15.92 10.45 -31.14
CA GLN A 68 16.11 9.56 -30.00
C GLN A 68 16.13 10.33 -28.67
N VAL A 69 15.38 9.85 -27.68
CA VAL A 69 15.27 10.48 -26.36
C VAL A 69 15.59 9.48 -25.27
N ASN A 70 16.54 9.82 -24.39
CA ASN A 70 16.78 9.08 -23.16
C ASN A 70 16.07 9.78 -22.00
N GLU A 71 15.06 9.13 -21.41
CA GLU A 71 14.23 9.73 -20.36
C GLU A 71 14.28 8.92 -19.06
N ALA A 72 14.30 9.62 -17.92
CA ALA A 72 14.18 8.98 -16.62
C ALA A 72 12.73 8.55 -16.39
N ILE A 73 12.51 7.29 -16.01
CA ILE A 73 11.16 6.75 -15.82
C ILE A 73 10.53 7.37 -14.58
N GLN A 74 9.36 7.95 -14.76
CA GLN A 74 8.54 8.46 -13.66
C GLN A 74 7.69 7.32 -13.06
N ALA A 75 7.54 7.33 -11.73
CA ALA A 75 6.80 6.33 -10.97
C ALA A 75 5.51 6.91 -10.36
N ILE A 76 4.40 6.20 -10.58
CA ILE A 76 3.07 6.58 -10.14
C ILE A 76 2.60 5.56 -9.10
N ILE A 77 2.45 5.99 -7.85
CA ILE A 77 1.95 5.14 -6.76
C ILE A 77 0.45 5.29 -6.63
N THR A 78 -0.29 4.19 -6.67
CA THR A 78 -1.74 4.18 -6.50
C THR A 78 -2.22 3.07 -5.57
N LYS A 79 -3.36 3.32 -4.93
CA LYS A 79 -4.14 2.33 -4.16
C LYS A 79 -5.52 2.07 -4.78
N LEU A 80 -5.85 2.79 -5.86
CA LEU A 80 -7.10 2.63 -6.57
C LEU A 80 -7.01 1.40 -7.47
N GLU A 81 -8.06 0.58 -7.48
CA GLU A 81 -8.18 -0.56 -8.40
C GLU A 81 -8.45 -0.09 -9.84
N LYS A 82 -9.04 1.11 -10.00
CA LYS A 82 -9.30 1.75 -11.30
C LYS A 82 -8.75 3.19 -11.37
N PRO A 83 -7.42 3.39 -11.39
CA PRO A 83 -6.85 4.72 -11.52
C PRO A 83 -7.02 5.23 -12.96
N ILE A 84 -7.32 6.52 -13.09
CA ILE A 84 -7.25 7.25 -14.37
C ILE A 84 -6.00 8.14 -14.32
N ILE A 85 -5.10 7.93 -15.27
CA ILE A 85 -3.82 8.63 -15.37
C ILE A 85 -3.82 9.50 -16.64
N PRO A 86 -3.67 10.81 -16.51
CA PRO A 86 -3.74 11.76 -17.60
C PRO A 86 -2.37 12.00 -18.24
N PHE A 87 -2.34 12.03 -19.56
CA PHE A 87 -1.14 12.35 -20.33
C PHE A 87 -1.45 13.41 -21.40
N THR A 88 -0.37 13.94 -21.98
CA THR A 88 -0.40 14.85 -23.11
C THR A 88 0.55 14.32 -24.18
N VAL A 89 0.09 14.34 -25.42
CA VAL A 89 0.88 13.99 -26.60
C VAL A 89 1.65 15.22 -27.03
N LYS A 90 2.97 15.14 -27.04
CA LYS A 90 3.85 16.21 -27.49
C LYS A 90 4.53 15.81 -28.79
N LYS A 91 5.04 16.81 -29.50
CA LYS A 91 5.93 16.56 -30.63
C LYS A 91 7.28 16.05 -30.14
N GLY A 92 7.72 14.91 -30.67
CA GLY A 92 9.04 14.32 -30.44
C GLY A 92 10.04 14.55 -31.57
N GLY A 93 9.57 14.63 -32.81
CA GLY A 93 10.39 14.83 -34.01
C GLY A 93 10.83 16.28 -34.27
N PRO A 94 11.75 16.49 -35.23
CA PRO A 94 12.31 17.81 -35.54
C PRO A 94 11.29 18.81 -36.09
N ASP A 95 11.60 20.11 -35.98
CA ASP A 95 10.84 21.17 -36.63
C ASP A 95 11.15 21.24 -38.13
N PHE A 96 10.18 20.82 -38.95
CA PHE A 96 10.30 20.87 -40.39
C PHE A 96 10.22 22.30 -40.90
N THR A 97 11.28 22.74 -41.57
CA THR A 97 11.40 24.09 -42.15
C THR A 97 10.76 24.22 -43.54
N PHE A 98 10.48 23.10 -44.21
CA PHE A 98 10.01 23.05 -45.60
C PHE A 98 8.89 22.02 -45.81
N GLY A 99 7.80 22.11 -45.04
CA GLY A 99 6.63 21.24 -45.18
C GLY A 99 5.78 21.21 -43.92
N LYS A 100 4.51 20.79 -44.05
CA LYS A 100 3.72 20.38 -42.89
C LYS A 100 3.95 18.88 -42.71
N GLY A 101 4.93 18.53 -41.88
CA GLY A 101 5.07 17.14 -41.42
C GLY A 101 3.78 16.65 -40.80
N ASP A 102 3.64 15.34 -40.71
CA ASP A 102 2.42 14.73 -40.19
C ASP A 102 2.15 15.17 -38.72
N ASP A 103 0.90 15.49 -38.42
CA ASP A 103 0.48 16.05 -37.14
C ASP A 103 -0.47 15.16 -36.34
N ASP A 104 -0.93 14.05 -36.92
CA ASP A 104 -1.77 13.03 -36.30
C ASP A 104 -1.26 11.60 -36.47
N GLY A 105 -1.73 10.73 -35.60
CA GLY A 105 -1.45 9.30 -35.67
C GLY A 105 -2.19 8.55 -34.58
N TYR A 106 -2.03 7.23 -34.57
CA TYR A 106 -2.58 6.39 -33.52
C TYR A 106 -1.59 6.23 -32.38
N ILE A 107 -2.07 6.40 -31.15
CA ILE A 107 -1.39 5.93 -29.94
C ILE A 107 -2.14 4.73 -29.39
N SER A 108 -1.41 3.64 -29.16
CA SER A 108 -1.84 2.50 -28.36
C SER A 108 -0.96 2.40 -27.11
N LEU A 109 -1.36 1.53 -26.19
CA LEU A 109 -0.57 1.22 -25.00
C LEU A 109 -0.57 -0.26 -24.69
N GLU A 110 0.43 -0.66 -23.93
CA GLU A 110 0.51 -1.98 -23.34
C GLU A 110 1.05 -1.89 -21.90
N LEU A 111 0.61 -2.82 -21.05
CA LEU A 111 1.16 -2.98 -19.71
C LEU A 111 2.22 -4.07 -19.75
N SER A 112 3.40 -3.78 -19.18
CA SER A 112 4.53 -4.72 -19.17
C SER A 112 5.20 -4.83 -17.81
N LEU A 113 5.71 -6.01 -17.45
CA LEU A 113 6.60 -6.17 -16.30
C LEU A 113 8.01 -5.61 -16.55
N GLU A 114 8.40 -5.42 -17.82
CA GLU A 114 9.70 -4.88 -18.22
C GLU A 114 9.53 -3.53 -18.94
N LYS A 115 10.47 -2.61 -18.74
CA LYS A 115 10.39 -1.22 -19.24
C LYS A 115 10.54 -1.08 -20.75
N ASP A 116 11.34 -1.94 -21.37
CA ASP A 116 11.82 -1.86 -22.76
C ASP A 116 11.39 -3.05 -23.62
N LYS A 117 10.75 -4.04 -23.01
CA LYS A 117 10.23 -5.22 -23.70
C LYS A 117 8.84 -5.57 -23.17
N TYR A 118 8.00 -6.16 -24.02
CA TYR A 118 6.68 -6.63 -23.61
C TYR A 118 6.79 -7.95 -22.84
N VAL A 119 6.31 -7.91 -21.60
CA VAL A 119 6.14 -9.06 -20.72
C VAL A 119 4.78 -8.89 -20.04
N GLU A 120 3.86 -9.80 -20.32
CA GLU A 120 2.46 -9.72 -19.87
C GLU A 120 2.33 -9.49 -18.35
N VAL A 121 1.37 -8.64 -17.98
CA VAL A 121 1.04 -8.32 -16.58
C VAL A 121 -0.27 -9.03 -16.21
N GLU A 122 -0.18 -10.08 -15.41
CA GLU A 122 -1.38 -10.76 -14.91
C GLU A 122 -2.16 -9.88 -13.92
N GLY A 123 -3.47 -9.76 -14.12
CA GLY A 123 -4.37 -9.09 -13.19
C GLY A 123 -4.41 -7.56 -13.30
N ALA A 124 -3.87 -6.99 -14.38
CA ALA A 124 -4.07 -5.60 -14.76
C ALA A 124 -4.32 -5.50 -16.27
N THR A 125 -5.23 -4.62 -16.67
CA THR A 125 -5.46 -4.25 -18.08
C THR A 125 -5.51 -2.74 -18.18
N ALA A 126 -5.33 -2.17 -19.37
CA ALA A 126 -5.43 -0.74 -19.56
C ALA A 126 -6.15 -0.42 -20.87
N SER A 127 -6.77 0.75 -20.88
CA SER A 127 -7.46 1.30 -22.04
C SER A 127 -7.25 2.81 -22.09
N ILE A 128 -7.34 3.38 -23.27
CA ILE A 128 -7.02 4.78 -23.55
C ILE A 128 -8.22 5.49 -24.17
N LYS A 129 -8.35 6.79 -23.90
CA LYS A 129 -9.28 7.67 -24.59
C LYS A 129 -8.69 9.07 -24.76
N LEU A 130 -9.23 9.86 -25.67
CA LEU A 130 -9.09 11.31 -25.60
C LEU A 130 -9.81 11.83 -24.36
N LYS A 131 -9.27 12.88 -23.73
CA LYS A 131 -9.80 13.47 -22.49
C LYS A 131 -11.28 13.84 -22.60
N ASP A 132 -11.67 14.40 -23.74
CA ASP A 132 -13.02 14.89 -24.00
C ASP A 132 -13.95 13.80 -24.59
N ASP A 133 -13.43 12.59 -24.83
CA ASP A 133 -14.21 11.44 -25.27
C ASP A 133 -14.88 10.70 -24.11
N THR A 134 -15.90 9.92 -24.46
CA THR A 134 -16.70 9.14 -23.51
C THR A 134 -16.29 7.67 -23.41
N ASN A 135 -15.70 7.10 -24.47
CA ASN A 135 -15.41 5.67 -24.56
C ASN A 135 -13.91 5.42 -24.56
N TYR A 136 -13.51 4.39 -23.82
CA TYR A 136 -12.14 3.86 -23.84
C TYR A 136 -11.98 2.82 -24.96
N SER A 137 -10.78 2.75 -25.52
CA SER A 137 -10.38 1.83 -26.59
C SER A 137 -8.93 1.36 -26.39
N ASP A 138 -8.47 0.43 -27.23
CA ASP A 138 -7.08 -0.07 -27.21
C ASP A 138 -6.09 0.89 -27.90
N LYS A 139 -6.62 1.77 -28.77
CA LYS A 139 -5.88 2.83 -29.45
C LYS A 139 -6.77 4.04 -29.73
N VAL A 140 -6.15 5.21 -29.83
CA VAL A 140 -6.83 6.48 -30.14
C VAL A 140 -6.09 7.22 -31.24
N LEU A 141 -6.85 7.86 -32.13
CA LEU A 141 -6.30 8.84 -33.08
C LEU A 141 -6.06 10.13 -32.29
N VAL A 142 -4.85 10.68 -32.39
CA VAL A 142 -4.41 11.86 -31.63
C VAL A 142 -3.65 12.81 -32.54
N LYS A 143 -3.59 14.08 -32.15
CA LYS A 143 -2.73 15.12 -32.70
C LYS A 143 -1.73 15.63 -31.66
N TRP A 144 -0.77 16.44 -32.11
CA TRP A 144 0.07 17.21 -31.18
C TRP A 144 -0.75 18.04 -30.20
N GLU A 145 -0.30 18.05 -28.94
CA GLU A 145 -0.95 18.69 -27.80
C GLU A 145 -2.29 18.07 -27.36
N ASP A 146 -2.71 16.98 -27.99
CA ASP A 146 -3.89 16.26 -27.53
C ASP A 146 -3.67 15.70 -26.12
N ASN A 147 -4.79 15.67 -25.42
CA ASN A 147 -4.88 15.22 -24.05
C ASN A 147 -5.55 13.86 -24.04
N ILE A 148 -4.87 12.88 -23.47
CA ILE A 148 -5.37 11.51 -23.34
C ILE A 148 -5.51 11.14 -21.86
N ASP A 149 -6.43 10.25 -21.57
CA ASP A 149 -6.60 9.64 -20.25
C ASP A 149 -6.47 8.12 -20.40
N VAL A 150 -5.64 7.51 -19.55
CA VAL A 150 -5.45 6.05 -19.48
C VAL A 150 -6.16 5.53 -18.24
N GLU A 151 -7.13 4.64 -18.42
CA GLU A 151 -7.73 3.88 -17.33
C GLU A 151 -7.01 2.54 -17.22
N ILE A 152 -6.60 2.20 -16.01
CA ILE A 152 -6.07 0.87 -15.68
C ILE A 152 -7.13 0.15 -14.86
N ASP A 153 -7.47 -1.10 -15.21
CA ASP A 153 -8.31 -1.98 -14.39
C ASP A 153 -7.43 -3.03 -13.72
N ILE A 154 -7.23 -2.91 -12.42
CA ILE A 154 -6.41 -3.78 -11.58
C ILE A 154 -7.33 -4.72 -10.81
N THR A 155 -7.30 -6.00 -11.16
CA THR A 155 -8.13 -7.04 -10.56
C THR A 155 -7.38 -7.89 -9.54
N THR A 156 -6.04 -7.80 -9.51
CA THR A 156 -5.23 -8.49 -8.51
C THR A 156 -5.42 -7.90 -7.12
N LYS A 157 -5.45 -8.77 -6.11
CA LYS A 157 -5.51 -8.37 -4.69
C LYS A 157 -4.13 -8.14 -4.07
N LYS A 158 -3.05 -8.41 -4.82
CA LYS A 158 -1.67 -8.25 -4.37
C LYS A 158 -1.12 -6.93 -4.90
N SER A 159 -0.16 -6.35 -4.19
CA SER A 159 0.62 -5.24 -4.75
C SER A 159 1.34 -5.73 -5.99
N ILE A 160 1.37 -4.89 -7.03
CA ILE A 160 2.00 -5.19 -8.31
C ILE A 160 2.68 -3.93 -8.84
N GLU A 161 3.81 -4.12 -9.50
CA GLU A 161 4.54 -3.07 -10.21
C GLU A 161 4.61 -3.45 -11.68
N PHE A 162 4.38 -2.49 -12.56
CA PHE A 162 4.42 -2.67 -14.01
C PHE A 162 4.67 -1.32 -14.70
N TYR A 163 4.96 -1.36 -15.99
CA TYR A 163 5.19 -0.21 -16.85
C TYR A 163 4.02 -0.05 -17.81
N ILE A 164 3.55 1.19 -17.99
CA ILE A 164 2.72 1.60 -19.12
C ILE A 164 3.69 1.96 -20.24
N ARG A 165 3.57 1.29 -21.38
CA ARG A 165 4.38 1.53 -22.58
C ARG A 165 3.47 2.07 -23.68
N PHE A 166 3.82 3.22 -24.24
CA PHE A 166 3.07 3.87 -25.32
C PHE A 166 3.74 3.57 -26.65
N LEU A 167 2.92 3.18 -27.64
CA LEU A 167 3.37 2.85 -28.98
C LEU A 167 2.61 3.72 -29.98
N ALA A 168 3.33 4.32 -30.91
CA ALA A 168 2.76 5.17 -31.94
C ALA A 168 2.80 4.50 -33.31
N ASN A 169 1.78 4.77 -34.11
CA ASN A 169 1.71 4.38 -35.51
C ASN A 169 1.13 5.54 -36.32
N ASP A 170 1.65 5.73 -37.51
CA ASP A 170 1.08 6.61 -38.53
C ASP A 170 -0.37 6.21 -38.87
N ASP A 171 -1.23 7.19 -39.19
CA ASP A 171 -2.64 6.91 -39.52
C ASP A 171 -2.88 6.64 -41.02
N LYS A 172 -1.83 6.78 -41.85
CA LYS A 172 -1.80 6.57 -43.29
C LYS A 172 -2.69 7.52 -44.08
N ASP A 173 -2.97 8.72 -43.57
CA ASP A 173 -3.85 9.70 -44.22
C ASP A 173 -3.25 10.30 -45.52
N ARG A 174 -1.92 10.46 -45.56
CA ARG A 174 -1.16 11.02 -46.70
C ARG A 174 -0.24 10.02 -47.35
N PHE A 175 0.56 9.32 -46.55
CA PHE A 175 1.55 8.31 -46.98
C PHE A 175 1.62 7.21 -45.92
N GLU A 176 2.28 6.11 -46.24
CA GLU A 176 2.57 5.08 -45.23
C GLU A 176 3.87 5.49 -44.53
N GLY A 177 3.79 5.85 -43.24
CA GLY A 177 4.97 6.12 -42.42
C GLY A 177 5.92 4.90 -42.30
N ASP A 178 7.20 5.15 -42.06
CA ASP A 178 8.24 4.12 -42.02
C ASP A 178 8.29 3.39 -40.65
N TYR A 179 7.69 3.96 -39.61
CA TYR A 179 7.68 3.39 -38.25
C TYR A 179 6.35 2.75 -37.86
N GLU A 180 6.41 1.47 -37.48
CA GLU A 180 5.33 0.76 -36.80
C GLU A 180 5.67 0.57 -35.31
N ASN A 181 4.69 0.83 -34.44
CA ASN A 181 4.81 0.70 -32.98
C ASN A 181 6.00 1.46 -32.37
N LEU A 182 6.24 2.68 -32.84
CA LEU A 182 7.29 3.56 -32.35
C LEU A 182 7.15 3.78 -30.84
N PHE A 183 8.17 3.42 -30.07
CA PHE A 183 8.11 3.48 -28.61
C PHE A 183 8.27 4.92 -28.10
N CYS A 184 7.16 5.53 -27.67
CA CYS A 184 7.06 6.98 -27.50
C CYS A 184 6.74 7.44 -26.07
N GLY A 185 6.71 6.53 -25.10
CA GLY A 185 6.56 6.89 -23.68
C GLY A 185 6.57 5.68 -22.76
N CYS A 186 7.09 5.86 -21.54
CA CYS A 186 7.15 4.78 -20.55
C CYS A 186 7.03 5.32 -19.12
N PHE A 187 6.12 4.75 -18.34
CA PHE A 187 5.83 5.16 -16.96
C PHE A 187 5.67 3.95 -16.06
N LYS A 188 6.26 3.98 -14.86
CA LYS A 188 6.07 2.91 -13.88
C LYS A 188 4.82 3.17 -13.05
N VAL A 189 4.03 2.13 -12.83
CA VAL A 189 2.89 2.13 -11.91
C VAL A 189 3.17 1.15 -10.77
N ILE A 190 3.03 1.64 -9.54
CA ILE A 190 3.16 0.85 -8.31
C ILE A 190 1.79 0.80 -7.65
N PHE A 191 1.07 -0.30 -7.85
CA PHE A 191 -0.17 -0.56 -7.16
C PHE A 191 0.12 -1.16 -5.78
N ILE A 192 -0.31 -0.46 -4.74
CA ILE A 192 -0.23 -0.93 -3.36
C ILE A 192 -1.61 -1.47 -2.98
N ALA A 193 -1.70 -2.80 -2.85
CA ALA A 193 -2.93 -3.44 -2.39
C ALA A 193 -3.33 -2.92 -1.00
N TYR A 194 -4.53 -2.33 -0.91
CA TYR A 194 -5.08 -1.85 0.34
C TYR A 194 -5.90 -2.93 1.03
N TYR A 195 -5.28 -3.65 1.95
CA TYR A 195 -5.98 -4.61 2.78
C TYR A 195 -6.64 -3.90 3.97
N LYS A 196 -7.96 -4.06 4.11
CA LYS A 196 -8.74 -3.45 5.21
C LYS A 196 -8.23 -3.87 6.60
N ASP A 197 -7.60 -5.04 6.69
CA ASP A 197 -7.04 -5.63 7.90
C ASP A 197 -5.52 -5.44 8.06
N VAL A 198 -4.91 -4.55 7.26
CA VAL A 198 -3.50 -4.16 7.35
C VAL A 198 -3.40 -2.67 7.61
N PHE A 199 -2.72 -2.31 8.69
CA PHE A 199 -2.54 -0.94 9.19
C PHE A 199 -1.18 -0.37 8.79
N THR A 200 -1.11 0.96 8.64
CA THR A 200 0.13 1.69 8.33
C THR A 200 0.90 2.05 9.60
N LEU A 201 2.15 2.52 9.44
CA LEU A 201 2.96 2.95 10.58
C LEU A 201 2.34 4.17 11.28
N GLU A 202 1.80 5.13 10.52
CA GLU A 202 1.17 6.34 11.08
C GLU A 202 -0.05 6.00 11.94
N GLU A 203 -0.85 5.03 11.49
CA GLU A 203 -1.99 4.49 12.22
C GLU A 203 -1.57 3.77 13.51
N VAL A 204 -0.46 3.03 13.46
CA VAL A 204 0.13 2.36 14.62
C VAL A 204 0.73 3.34 15.63
N ASP A 205 1.36 4.42 15.17
CA ASP A 205 1.88 5.48 16.03
C ASP A 205 0.75 6.20 16.77
N LEU A 206 -0.37 6.45 16.08
CA LEU A 206 -1.60 6.96 16.70
C LEU A 206 -2.12 6.00 17.78
N LEU A 207 -2.16 4.70 17.48
CA LEU A 207 -2.55 3.66 18.44
C LEU A 207 -1.65 3.66 19.69
N PHE A 208 -0.33 3.79 19.53
CA PHE A 208 0.59 3.88 20.67
C PHE A 208 0.38 5.13 21.51
N LYS A 209 0.14 6.28 20.86
CA LYS A 209 -0.16 7.55 21.53
C LYS A 209 -1.43 7.45 22.36
N GLU A 210 -2.50 6.88 21.80
CA GLU A 210 -3.76 6.68 22.52
C GLU A 210 -3.62 5.68 23.68
N ASN A 211 -2.93 4.55 23.47
CA ASN A 211 -2.68 3.60 24.55
C ASN A 211 -1.89 4.24 25.71
N LYS A 212 -0.89 5.07 25.42
CA LYS A 212 -0.13 5.82 26.43
C LYS A 212 -1.02 6.82 27.16
N SER A 213 -1.83 7.59 26.44
CA SER A 213 -2.77 8.55 27.02
C SER A 213 -3.78 7.86 27.94
N ALA A 214 -4.35 6.73 27.51
CA ALA A 214 -5.26 5.93 28.33
C ALA A 214 -4.59 5.38 29.59
N LYS A 215 -3.34 4.91 29.52
CA LYS A 215 -2.56 4.51 30.70
C LYS A 215 -2.37 5.64 31.70
N GLU A 216 -1.97 6.81 31.21
CA GLU A 216 -1.76 8.01 32.05
C GLU A 216 -3.07 8.47 32.68
N PHE A 217 -4.17 8.40 31.94
CA PHE A 217 -5.50 8.68 32.45
C PHE A 217 -5.89 7.70 33.56
N ASN A 218 -5.80 6.39 33.32
CA ASN A 218 -6.16 5.35 34.29
C ASN A 218 -5.36 5.45 35.60
N LYS A 219 -4.09 5.87 35.54
CA LYS A 219 -3.26 6.11 36.74
C LYS A 219 -3.78 7.23 37.64
N LYS A 220 -4.54 8.18 37.11
CA LYS A 220 -5.06 9.34 37.87
C LYS A 220 -6.36 9.03 38.63
N GLY A 221 -6.95 7.84 38.45
CA GLY A 221 -7.93 7.27 39.38
C GLY A 221 -9.41 7.62 39.16
N ASP A 222 -9.79 8.29 38.07
CA ASP A 222 -11.17 8.76 37.85
C ASP A 222 -12.16 7.74 37.23
N PHE A 223 -11.82 6.44 37.19
CA PHE A 223 -12.72 5.40 36.66
C PHE A 223 -13.31 4.51 37.76
N ALA A 224 -14.65 4.41 37.80
CA ALA A 224 -15.36 3.44 38.60
C ALA A 224 -15.45 2.07 37.87
N GLY A 225 -14.84 1.02 38.44
CA GLY A 225 -15.09 -0.39 38.08
C GLY A 225 -14.06 -1.09 37.17
N ASN A 226 -14.40 -2.32 36.73
CA ASN A 226 -13.52 -3.26 36.00
C ASN A 226 -13.32 -2.95 34.50
N GLY A 227 -13.80 -1.80 34.00
CA GLY A 227 -13.85 -1.49 32.56
C GLY A 227 -12.60 -0.84 31.94
N TYR A 228 -11.60 -0.54 32.76
CA TYR A 228 -10.38 0.18 32.36
C TYR A 228 -9.62 -0.48 31.19
N CYS A 229 -9.71 -1.81 31.05
CA CYS A 229 -9.01 -2.59 30.01
C CYS A 229 -9.69 -2.43 28.66
N ILE A 230 -11.01 -2.56 28.65
CA ILE A 230 -11.83 -2.36 27.47
C ILE A 230 -11.74 -0.91 27.01
N ASN A 231 -11.82 0.07 27.91
CA ASN A 231 -11.68 1.48 27.54
C ASN A 231 -10.33 1.75 26.86
N THR A 232 -9.23 1.27 27.44
CA THR A 232 -7.89 1.43 26.86
C THR A 232 -7.80 0.86 25.44
N ALA A 233 -8.33 -0.34 25.22
CA ALA A 233 -8.36 -0.97 23.91
C ALA A 233 -9.29 -0.21 22.94
N ASP A 234 -10.49 0.17 23.38
CA ASP A 234 -11.46 0.89 22.58
C ASP A 234 -10.99 2.28 22.15
N ARG A 235 -10.26 3.02 23.00
CA ARG A 235 -9.66 4.31 22.60
C ARG A 235 -8.69 4.13 21.44
N GLY A 236 -7.82 3.12 21.53
CA GLY A 236 -6.90 2.77 20.46
C GLY A 236 -7.64 2.39 19.17
N LEU A 237 -8.68 1.56 19.28
CA LEU A 237 -9.49 1.15 18.14
C LEU A 237 -10.29 2.30 17.52
N GLY A 238 -10.93 3.15 18.32
CA GLY A 238 -11.71 4.29 17.82
C GLY A 238 -10.85 5.28 17.05
N ALA A 239 -9.62 5.53 17.52
CA ALA A 239 -8.68 6.40 16.84
C ALA A 239 -8.19 5.83 15.50
N ILE A 240 -7.77 4.56 15.49
CA ILE A 240 -7.24 3.93 14.26
C ILE A 240 -8.34 3.65 13.22
N LEU A 241 -9.55 3.33 13.67
CA LEU A 241 -10.72 3.07 12.81
C LEU A 241 -11.47 4.34 12.43
N LYS A 242 -11.07 5.50 12.97
CA LYS A 242 -11.72 6.81 12.79
C LYS A 242 -13.23 6.77 13.10
N ASP A 243 -13.62 6.02 14.13
CA ASP A 243 -15.01 5.87 14.58
C ASP A 243 -15.07 6.25 16.06
N THR A 244 -15.46 7.49 16.34
CA THR A 244 -15.56 7.99 17.73
C THR A 244 -16.95 7.82 18.32
N ASP A 245 -17.93 7.40 17.53
CA ASP A 245 -19.32 7.28 17.98
C ASP A 245 -19.57 5.90 18.59
N ASN A 246 -18.93 4.87 18.02
CA ASN A 246 -19.08 3.50 18.45
C ASN A 246 -17.98 3.03 19.41
N PHE A 247 -16.90 3.80 19.58
CA PHE A 247 -15.78 3.52 20.48
C PHE A 247 -15.62 4.61 21.54
N TYR A 248 -14.88 4.30 22.60
CA TYR A 248 -14.70 5.22 23.73
C TYR A 248 -13.87 6.46 23.38
N LYS A 249 -14.33 7.63 23.85
CA LYS A 249 -13.61 8.91 23.80
C LYS A 249 -13.86 9.73 25.08
N GLU A 250 -12.81 10.34 25.62
CA GLU A 250 -12.89 11.26 26.76
C GLU A 250 -13.47 12.63 26.35
N PRO A 251 -14.19 13.35 27.24
CA PRO A 251 -14.55 13.01 28.62
C PRO A 251 -15.99 12.43 28.73
N ASN A 252 -16.49 11.76 27.69
CA ASN A 252 -17.91 11.43 27.59
C ASN A 252 -18.28 10.19 28.45
N TYR A 253 -18.32 10.35 29.77
CA TYR A 253 -18.66 9.31 30.76
C TYR A 253 -20.14 8.90 30.76
N ILE A 254 -20.99 9.52 29.93
CA ILE A 254 -22.46 9.36 29.99
C ILE A 254 -22.91 8.00 29.44
N LYS A 255 -22.05 7.28 28.71
CA LYS A 255 -22.32 5.91 28.25
C LYS A 255 -21.14 5.02 28.58
N LEU A 256 -21.34 4.09 29.52
CA LEU A 256 -20.57 2.85 29.55
C LEU A 256 -20.65 2.27 28.11
N GLY A 257 -19.54 2.09 27.41
CA GLY A 257 -19.42 1.79 25.99
C GLY A 257 -19.85 2.95 25.10
N GLY A 258 -19.12 3.25 24.03
CA GLY A 258 -19.79 3.77 22.83
C GLY A 258 -21.03 2.90 22.57
N ASN A 259 -22.21 3.53 22.41
CA ASN A 259 -23.54 2.89 22.37
C ASN A 259 -24.13 2.29 23.67
N GLY A 260 -23.71 2.67 24.87
CA GLY A 260 -24.41 2.25 26.10
C GLY A 260 -24.16 0.79 26.50
N VAL A 261 -23.07 0.20 26.01
CA VAL A 261 -22.61 -1.15 26.34
C VAL A 261 -21.91 -1.14 27.70
N ARG A 262 -22.51 -1.79 28.70
CA ARG A 262 -21.81 -2.01 29.96
C ARG A 262 -20.50 -2.77 29.70
N LEU A 263 -19.41 -2.26 30.28
CA LEU A 263 -18.07 -2.84 30.19
C LEU A 263 -17.93 -4.11 31.04
N GLU A 264 -18.74 -5.12 30.73
CA GLU A 264 -18.90 -6.33 31.54
C GLU A 264 -18.03 -7.49 31.04
N SER A 265 -17.77 -7.59 29.73
CA SER A 265 -17.01 -8.69 29.12
C SER A 265 -16.40 -8.31 27.77
N GLY A 266 -15.17 -8.75 27.53
CA GLY A 266 -14.48 -8.61 26.24
C GLY A 266 -15.21 -9.29 25.09
N SER A 267 -15.83 -10.45 25.30
CA SER A 267 -16.60 -11.16 24.27
C SER A 267 -17.89 -10.42 23.89
N ILE A 268 -18.60 -9.84 24.87
CA ILE A 268 -19.78 -9.01 24.60
C ILE A 268 -19.37 -7.79 23.77
N ARG A 269 -18.26 -7.14 24.14
CA ARG A 269 -17.76 -5.98 23.39
C ARG A 269 -17.32 -6.38 21.97
N ALA A 270 -16.58 -7.48 21.82
CA ALA A 270 -16.16 -7.99 20.52
C ALA A 270 -17.35 -8.31 19.62
N ALA A 271 -18.43 -8.92 20.14
CA ALA A 271 -19.64 -9.18 19.35
C ALA A 271 -20.25 -7.88 18.77
N ILE A 272 -20.13 -6.76 19.48
CA ILE A 272 -20.60 -5.45 19.01
C ILE A 272 -19.66 -4.88 17.95
N ILE A 273 -18.34 -4.95 18.17
CA ILE A 273 -17.34 -4.57 17.17
C ILE A 273 -17.52 -5.38 15.87
N ALA A 274 -17.86 -6.67 15.99
CA ALA A 274 -18.18 -7.53 14.85
C ALA A 274 -19.46 -7.10 14.12
N LYS A 275 -20.54 -6.79 14.85
CA LYS A 275 -21.78 -6.24 14.25
C LYS A 275 -21.56 -4.92 13.52
N LEU A 276 -20.58 -4.13 13.95
CA LEU A 276 -20.16 -2.90 13.28
C LEU A 276 -19.30 -3.16 12.03
N GLY A 277 -18.91 -4.40 11.74
CA GLY A 277 -18.09 -4.76 10.57
C GLY A 277 -16.58 -4.66 10.78
N TYR A 278 -16.12 -4.33 11.99
CA TYR A 278 -14.71 -4.11 12.28
C TYR A 278 -13.92 -5.38 12.66
N ILE A 279 -14.57 -6.54 12.76
CA ILE A 279 -13.89 -7.83 12.97
C ILE A 279 -13.92 -8.64 11.67
N LYS A 280 -12.73 -9.06 11.23
CA LYS A 280 -12.53 -9.93 10.07
C LYS A 280 -12.68 -11.41 10.44
N SER A 281 -12.09 -11.81 11.56
CA SER A 281 -11.98 -13.22 11.95
C SER A 281 -11.72 -13.38 13.45
N TYR A 282 -11.77 -14.63 13.92
CA TYR A 282 -11.68 -14.99 15.34
C TYR A 282 -10.78 -16.22 15.54
N ILE A 283 -9.89 -16.13 16.51
CA ILE A 283 -9.03 -17.22 16.97
C ILE A 283 -9.34 -17.51 18.44
N GLU A 284 -9.56 -18.78 18.75
CA GLU A 284 -9.57 -19.30 20.12
C GLU A 284 -8.39 -20.25 20.34
N ILE A 285 -7.64 -20.00 21.42
CA ILE A 285 -6.62 -20.88 21.96
C ILE A 285 -6.96 -21.20 23.40
N ARG A 286 -6.74 -22.46 23.80
CA ARG A 286 -6.90 -22.90 25.19
C ARG A 286 -5.57 -23.47 25.69
N THR A 287 -5.36 -23.53 27.00
CA THR A 287 -4.26 -24.33 27.55
C THR A 287 -4.61 -25.82 27.57
N ASN A 288 -3.59 -26.68 27.68
CA ASN A 288 -3.75 -28.14 27.71
C ASN A 288 -4.62 -28.68 28.86
N ASN A 289 -4.84 -27.88 29.89
CA ASN A 289 -5.58 -28.27 31.09
C ASN A 289 -6.72 -27.30 31.40
N TYR A 290 -7.32 -26.73 30.35
CA TYR A 290 -8.40 -25.75 30.42
C TYR A 290 -9.53 -26.14 31.40
N ASN A 291 -9.92 -27.42 31.41
CA ASN A 291 -11.01 -27.94 32.26
C ASN A 291 -10.57 -28.42 33.65
N THR A 292 -9.31 -28.19 34.05
CA THR A 292 -8.80 -28.64 35.36
C THR A 292 -8.38 -27.45 36.22
N PHE A 293 -8.05 -27.70 37.48
CA PHE A 293 -7.47 -26.68 38.37
C PHE A 293 -5.96 -26.55 38.25
N ASP A 294 -5.30 -27.41 37.46
CA ASP A 294 -3.84 -27.51 37.43
C ASP A 294 -3.18 -26.29 36.76
N LYS A 295 -1.91 -26.03 37.07
CA LYS A 295 -1.14 -24.96 36.40
C LYS A 295 -0.98 -25.28 34.91
N PRO A 296 -1.32 -24.37 33.98
CA PRO A 296 -1.13 -24.62 32.55
C PRO A 296 0.36 -24.82 32.24
N THR A 297 0.67 -25.78 31.37
CA THR A 297 2.07 -26.10 31.00
C THR A 297 2.35 -25.95 29.51
N LYS A 298 1.30 -25.82 28.68
CA LYS A 298 1.40 -25.48 27.27
C LYS A 298 0.07 -24.95 26.71
N LEU A 299 0.14 -24.23 25.61
CA LEU A 299 -1.02 -23.97 24.76
C LEU A 299 -1.44 -25.27 24.05
N ASN A 300 -2.73 -25.46 23.79
CA ASN A 300 -3.27 -26.64 23.12
C ASN A 300 -2.93 -26.69 21.62
N SER A 301 -2.61 -25.52 21.05
CA SER A 301 -2.17 -25.32 19.68
C SER A 301 -1.30 -24.06 19.63
N SER A 302 -0.45 -23.95 18.61
CA SER A 302 0.42 -22.80 18.43
C SER A 302 -0.41 -21.58 18.01
N LEU A 303 -0.36 -20.51 18.82
CA LEU A 303 -1.02 -19.25 18.51
C LEU A 303 -0.30 -18.55 17.36
N SER A 304 1.03 -18.56 17.39
CA SER A 304 1.87 -17.98 16.34
C SER A 304 1.54 -18.58 14.96
N LYS A 305 1.40 -19.91 14.87
CA LYS A 305 1.01 -20.59 13.64
C LYS A 305 -0.36 -20.12 13.12
N LYS A 306 -1.38 -20.06 13.99
CA LYS A 306 -2.73 -19.62 13.60
C LYS A 306 -2.74 -18.17 13.11
N ILE A 307 -2.00 -17.29 13.78
CA ILE A 307 -1.89 -15.89 13.36
C ILE A 307 -1.18 -15.78 12.00
N LEU A 308 -0.13 -16.56 11.73
CA LEU A 308 0.53 -16.56 10.42
C LEU A 308 -0.39 -17.07 9.31
N GLU A 309 -1.15 -18.13 9.57
CA GLU A 309 -2.17 -18.65 8.65
C GLU A 309 -3.22 -17.57 8.33
N GLU A 310 -3.69 -16.81 9.33
CA GLU A 310 -4.61 -15.71 9.09
C GLU A 310 -3.96 -14.55 8.34
N ILE A 311 -2.74 -14.15 8.71
CA ILE A 311 -2.01 -13.05 8.04
C ILE A 311 -1.84 -13.35 6.55
N ASN A 312 -1.61 -14.61 6.19
CA ASN A 312 -1.53 -15.09 4.82
C ASN A 312 -0.55 -14.24 3.98
N GLU A 313 0.66 -14.09 4.49
CA GLU A 313 1.79 -13.38 3.87
C GLU A 313 1.57 -11.88 3.60
N ARG A 314 0.46 -11.29 4.08
CA ARG A 314 0.18 -9.86 3.89
C ARG A 314 1.15 -9.03 4.74
N LYS A 315 2.05 -8.32 4.08
CA LYS A 315 3.00 -7.41 4.74
C LYS A 315 2.28 -6.22 5.39
N GLY A 316 2.76 -5.83 6.56
CA GLY A 316 2.27 -4.66 7.30
C GLY A 316 1.87 -4.95 8.74
N TYR A 317 1.12 -4.05 9.35
CA TYR A 317 0.70 -4.20 10.74
C TYR A 317 -0.67 -4.85 10.84
N HIS A 318 -0.79 -5.86 11.70
CA HIS A 318 -2.05 -6.57 11.95
C HIS A 318 -2.48 -6.37 13.39
N LEU A 319 -3.74 -6.00 13.59
CA LEU A 319 -4.27 -5.67 14.90
C LEU A 319 -5.32 -6.70 15.33
N TYR A 320 -5.20 -7.17 16.56
CA TYR A 320 -6.18 -8.04 17.18
C TYR A 320 -6.68 -7.40 18.46
N TYR A 321 -7.99 -7.33 18.62
CA TYR A 321 -8.59 -7.17 19.93
C TYR A 321 -8.54 -8.53 20.60
N PHE A 322 -8.07 -8.63 21.84
CA PHE A 322 -8.01 -9.93 22.48
C PHE A 322 -8.36 -9.88 23.95
N SER A 323 -8.87 -11.01 24.44
CA SER A 323 -9.25 -11.17 25.83
C SER A 323 -8.64 -12.41 26.45
N MET A 324 -8.32 -12.28 27.72
CA MET A 324 -7.91 -13.35 28.63
C MET A 324 -8.72 -13.23 29.92
N HIS A 325 -8.47 -14.13 30.86
CA HIS A 325 -9.09 -14.10 32.18
C HIS A 325 -10.56 -14.55 32.23
N GLY A 326 -11.04 -15.34 31.27
CA GLY A 326 -12.48 -15.65 31.19
C GLY A 326 -13.29 -14.41 30.78
N ASP A 327 -12.75 -13.68 29.81
CA ASP A 327 -13.32 -12.50 29.16
C ASP A 327 -13.26 -11.19 29.96
N TYR A 328 -12.58 -11.17 31.10
CA TYR A 328 -12.51 -9.99 31.99
C TYR A 328 -11.36 -9.03 31.69
N HIS A 329 -10.27 -9.51 31.08
CA HIS A 329 -9.14 -8.66 30.75
C HIS A 329 -9.01 -8.52 29.24
N VAL A 330 -9.00 -7.29 28.76
CA VAL A 330 -8.96 -6.95 27.33
C VAL A 330 -7.71 -6.15 27.01
N MET A 331 -7.08 -6.51 25.90
CA MET A 331 -5.86 -5.89 25.41
C MET A 331 -5.91 -5.83 23.87
N LEU A 332 -4.96 -5.11 23.29
CA LEU A 332 -4.71 -5.18 21.84
C LEU A 332 -3.40 -5.92 21.58
N LEU A 333 -3.38 -6.79 20.58
CA LEU A 333 -2.18 -7.45 20.09
C LEU A 333 -1.87 -6.87 18.71
N LEU A 334 -0.72 -6.22 18.61
CA LEU A 334 -0.20 -5.68 17.37
C LEU A 334 0.89 -6.60 16.83
N ILE A 335 0.73 -7.09 15.61
CA ILE A 335 1.75 -7.85 14.89
C ILE A 335 2.40 -6.92 13.88
N ASN A 336 3.71 -6.80 13.92
CA ASN A 336 4.49 -6.19 12.86
C ASN A 336 4.99 -7.29 11.92
N TYR A 337 4.40 -7.34 10.73
CA TYR A 337 4.75 -8.25 9.64
C TYR A 337 5.26 -7.47 8.42
N THR A 338 5.88 -6.29 8.61
CA THR A 338 6.48 -5.52 7.50
C THR A 338 7.66 -6.26 6.88
N ASP A 339 8.43 -6.97 7.71
CA ASP A 339 9.44 -7.95 7.29
C ASP A 339 8.99 -9.38 7.68
N PRO A 340 8.53 -10.20 6.70
CA PRO A 340 8.13 -11.59 6.94
C PRO A 340 9.23 -12.50 7.50
N LYS A 341 10.51 -12.14 7.34
CA LYS A 341 11.65 -12.94 7.85
C LYS A 341 11.89 -12.70 9.33
N GLU A 342 11.60 -11.49 9.80
CA GLU A 342 11.80 -11.07 11.19
C GLU A 342 10.52 -10.49 11.79
N PRO A 343 9.40 -11.25 11.83
CA PRO A 343 8.16 -10.74 12.37
C PRO A 343 8.28 -10.49 13.87
N THR A 344 7.59 -9.46 14.35
CA THR A 344 7.55 -9.11 15.77
C THR A 344 6.12 -8.81 16.22
N PHE A 345 5.89 -8.77 17.53
CA PHE A 345 4.59 -8.42 18.10
C PHE A 345 4.71 -7.57 19.36
N ARG A 346 3.63 -6.89 19.71
CA ARG A 346 3.52 -6.09 20.93
C ARG A 346 2.13 -6.25 21.52
N ILE A 347 2.06 -6.40 22.84
CA ILE A 347 0.80 -6.39 23.59
C ILE A 347 0.61 -4.98 24.14
N LEU A 348 -0.50 -4.36 23.78
CA LEU A 348 -0.93 -3.07 24.29
C LEU A 348 -1.99 -3.30 25.34
N ASP A 349 -1.58 -3.11 26.58
CA ASP A 349 -2.42 -3.27 27.75
C ASP A 349 -2.60 -1.93 28.46
N GLN A 350 -3.40 -1.86 29.52
CA GLN A 350 -3.55 -0.72 30.42
C GLN A 350 -2.42 -0.56 31.46
N GLY A 351 -1.43 -1.46 31.45
CA GLY A 351 -0.29 -1.46 32.38
C GLY A 351 -0.30 -2.56 33.44
N TYR A 352 -1.10 -3.62 33.26
CA TYR A 352 -1.12 -4.80 34.12
C TYR A 352 -0.03 -5.82 33.72
N VAL A 353 0.16 -6.00 32.42
CA VAL A 353 1.18 -6.88 31.83
C VAL A 353 2.44 -6.06 31.57
N ASP A 354 3.18 -5.69 32.62
CA ASP A 354 4.42 -4.92 32.49
C ASP A 354 5.69 -5.77 32.64
N SER A 355 5.72 -6.92 31.94
CA SER A 355 6.89 -7.80 31.83
C SER A 355 7.77 -7.44 30.61
N GLY A 356 7.88 -6.15 30.28
CA GLY A 356 8.69 -5.66 29.15
C GLY A 356 8.02 -5.72 27.77
N SER A 357 6.86 -6.36 27.62
CA SER A 357 6.10 -6.45 26.35
C SER A 357 5.37 -5.15 25.98
N ASN A 358 5.02 -4.33 26.97
CA ASN A 358 4.27 -3.09 26.77
C ASN A 358 5.13 -1.96 26.16
N SER A 359 6.45 -2.06 26.18
CA SER A 359 7.38 -0.99 25.77
C SER A 359 8.23 -1.33 24.54
N ARG A 360 8.26 -2.59 24.09
CA ARG A 360 9.08 -3.03 22.96
C ARG A 360 8.36 -4.11 22.15
N PHE A 361 8.70 -4.19 20.86
CA PHE A 361 8.36 -5.33 20.02
C PHE A 361 9.17 -6.55 20.46
N ILE A 362 8.50 -7.70 20.53
CA ILE A 362 9.06 -9.02 20.86
C ILE A 362 9.12 -9.84 19.57
N GLU A 363 10.18 -10.63 19.40
CA GLU A 363 10.27 -11.62 18.32
C GLU A 363 9.03 -12.52 18.28
N PHE A 364 8.42 -12.67 17.11
CA PHE A 364 7.20 -13.46 16.94
C PHE A 364 7.37 -14.94 17.31
N ALA A 365 8.58 -15.49 17.15
CA ALA A 365 8.91 -16.85 17.58
C ALA A 365 8.69 -17.08 19.09
N LYS A 366 8.70 -16.02 19.91
CA LYS A 366 8.46 -16.09 21.36
C LYS A 366 6.98 -15.96 21.74
N MET A 367 6.07 -15.85 20.78
CA MET A 367 4.66 -15.58 21.06
C MET A 367 4.00 -16.66 21.94
N ASP A 368 4.15 -17.93 21.58
CA ASP A 368 3.50 -19.02 22.31
C ASP A 368 4.00 -19.10 23.77
N SER A 369 5.28 -18.87 24.01
CA SER A 369 5.86 -18.86 25.36
C SER A 369 5.42 -17.64 26.16
N VAL A 370 5.37 -16.45 25.55
CA VAL A 370 4.87 -15.23 26.20
C VAL A 370 3.41 -15.39 26.62
N PHE A 371 2.54 -15.88 25.73
CA PHE A 371 1.13 -16.10 26.06
C PHE A 371 0.93 -17.20 27.10
N LEU A 372 1.77 -18.24 27.11
CA LEU A 372 1.76 -19.24 28.18
C LEU A 372 2.15 -18.63 29.53
N ILE A 373 3.22 -17.82 29.59
CA ILE A 373 3.65 -17.12 30.81
C ILE A 373 2.52 -16.23 31.35
N ILE A 374 1.84 -15.50 30.46
CA ILE A 374 0.70 -14.66 30.85
C ILE A 374 -0.45 -15.53 31.40
N ALA A 375 -0.76 -16.66 30.75
CA ALA A 375 -1.79 -17.59 31.22
C ALA A 375 -1.44 -18.21 32.59
N GLU A 376 -0.18 -18.58 32.81
CA GLU A 376 0.31 -19.05 34.11
C GLU A 376 0.17 -17.99 35.20
N ALA A 377 0.59 -16.75 34.93
CA ALA A 377 0.48 -15.64 35.87
C ALA A 377 -0.98 -15.34 36.25
N PHE A 378 -1.91 -15.39 35.28
CA PHE A 378 -3.34 -15.23 35.56
C PHE A 378 -3.93 -16.40 36.33
N TRP A 379 -3.52 -17.63 36.01
CA TRP A 379 -3.90 -18.82 36.76
C TRP A 379 -3.43 -18.73 38.22
N GLU A 380 -2.21 -18.26 38.48
CA GLU A 380 -1.68 -18.10 39.85
C GLU A 380 -2.45 -17.04 40.64
N SER A 381 -2.70 -15.88 40.05
CA SER A 381 -3.10 -14.69 40.78
C SER A 381 -4.60 -14.37 40.82
N LYS A 382 -5.42 -14.94 39.90
CA LYS A 382 -6.80 -14.46 39.73
C LYS A 382 -7.86 -15.55 39.55
N ASN A 383 -7.77 -16.37 38.50
CA ASN A 383 -8.82 -17.34 38.16
C ASN A 383 -8.22 -18.63 37.61
N LYS A 384 -8.44 -19.74 38.32
CA LYS A 384 -7.91 -21.06 37.95
C LYS A 384 -8.53 -21.63 36.66
N HIS A 385 -9.66 -21.09 36.22
CA HIS A 385 -10.37 -21.46 34.99
C HIS A 385 -10.10 -20.52 33.81
N ALA A 386 -9.35 -19.44 34.03
CA ALA A 386 -8.99 -18.46 33.00
C ALA A 386 -7.86 -18.95 32.08
N LYS A 387 -8.15 -19.99 31.31
CA LYS A 387 -7.19 -20.71 30.48
C LYS A 387 -7.50 -20.63 28.98
N ASN A 388 -8.39 -19.72 28.59
CA ASN A 388 -8.70 -19.38 27.21
C ASN A 388 -8.09 -18.02 26.82
N ILE A 389 -7.67 -17.93 25.56
CA ILE A 389 -7.22 -16.70 24.90
C ILE A 389 -8.10 -16.54 23.68
N LEU A 390 -8.81 -15.42 23.61
CA LEU A 390 -9.73 -15.09 22.54
C LEU A 390 -9.15 -13.92 21.76
N LEU A 391 -8.97 -14.05 20.44
CA LEU A 391 -8.47 -12.98 19.59
C LEU A 391 -9.47 -12.71 18.48
N TRP A 392 -9.74 -11.45 18.21
CA TRP A 392 -10.57 -10.97 17.12
C TRP A 392 -9.75 -10.06 16.23
N ARG A 393 -9.53 -10.47 14.99
CA ARG A 393 -8.74 -9.69 14.02
C ARG A 393 -9.52 -8.48 13.56
N ILE A 394 -8.90 -7.31 13.66
CA ILE A 394 -9.52 -6.04 13.34
C ILE A 394 -9.31 -5.68 11.86
N GLN A 395 -10.32 -5.08 11.27
CA GLN A 395 -10.30 -4.50 9.92
C GLN A 395 -11.02 -3.16 9.88
N ARG A 396 -10.72 -2.35 8.86
CA ARG A 396 -11.49 -1.17 8.45
C ARG A 396 -12.75 -1.58 7.68
N LYS A 397 -13.70 -0.65 7.56
CA LYS A 397 -14.93 -0.83 6.77
C LYS A 397 -14.69 -0.77 5.27
#